data_AF-A0A9P5GF90-F1
#
_entry.id   AF-A0A9P5GF90-F1
#
_cell.length_a   1.000
_cell.length_b   1.000
_cell.length_c   1.000
_cell.angle_alpha   90.00
_cell.angle_beta   90.00
_cell.angle_gamma   90.00
#
_symmetry.space_group_name_H-M   'P 1'
#
loop_
_entity.id
_entity.type
_entity.pdbx_description
1 polymer ?
#
loop_
_entity_poly.entity_id
_entity_poly.type
_entity_poly.pdbx_seq_one_letter_code
_entity_poly.pdbx_strand_id
1 'polypeptide(L)'
;MLSEPDPSDICSAILFFKQLSTNGTAVQDRLFMYPEQWDRMSAKKLGPSATKALSILRAASAKYNIWLLPIDMSAATAAGYSTTNSKLLHLGQIQFMQYDSVLYVQTPGILLDTGKLDNMLLDRPLPLRHDKDRPESYNNEAWIPMPLRANREADLPPVYLITVNNIENGNVEARTHVPNVALPGFGSLVVGPRGAARAAKLADADQPGYVYFDSDRDGHVKWANNPHFGTWRSQQAEVCEGLDLDEIIHDE
;
A
#
# COMPACT_ATOMS: atom_id res chain seq x y z
N MET A 1 1.96 2.34 2.38
CA MET A 1 3.16 3.21 2.53
C MET A 1 2.89 4.51 1.79
N LEU A 2 3.52 5.61 2.20
CA LEU A 2 3.34 6.92 1.55
C LEU A 2 4.67 7.69 1.60
N SER A 3 5.11 8.24 0.47
CA SER A 3 6.32 9.08 0.39
C SER A 3 6.07 10.56 0.70
N GLU A 4 4.82 11.01 0.61
CA GLU A 4 4.40 12.38 0.92
C GLU A 4 3.34 12.42 2.03
N PRO A 5 3.37 13.41 2.95
CA PRO A 5 2.48 13.46 4.11
C PRO A 5 1.11 14.07 3.75
N ASP A 6 0.50 13.59 2.67
CA ASP A 6 -0.82 14.05 2.24
C ASP A 6 -1.90 13.63 3.26
N PRO A 7 -2.72 14.56 3.78
CA PRO A 7 -3.75 14.24 4.76
C PRO A 7 -4.78 13.23 4.24
N SER A 8 -5.17 13.32 2.98
CA SER A 8 -6.16 12.43 2.38
C SER A 8 -5.60 11.01 2.32
N ASP A 9 -4.38 10.85 1.80
CA ASP A 9 -3.75 9.54 1.68
C ASP A 9 -3.48 8.89 3.04
N ILE A 10 -3.04 9.67 4.03
CA ILE A 10 -2.88 9.20 5.42
C ILE A 10 -4.21 8.66 5.94
N CYS A 11 -5.30 9.43 5.77
CA CYS A 11 -6.63 9.01 6.22
C CYS A 11 -7.15 7.79 5.44
N SER A 12 -6.83 7.67 4.15
CA SER A 12 -7.14 6.47 3.37
C SER A 12 -6.39 5.24 3.89
N ALA A 13 -5.13 5.38 4.28
CA ALA A 13 -4.36 4.29 4.86
C ALA A 13 -4.93 3.88 6.24
N ILE A 14 -5.30 4.84 7.08
CA ILE A 14 -5.95 4.57 8.37
C ILE A 14 -7.27 3.81 8.16
N LEU A 15 -8.08 4.22 7.18
CA LEU A 15 -9.31 3.53 6.83
C LEU A 15 -9.04 2.07 6.43
N PHE A 16 -8.07 1.84 5.55
CA PHE A 16 -7.67 0.49 5.14
C PHE A 16 -7.30 -0.39 6.34
N PHE A 17 -6.47 0.11 7.26
CA PHE A 17 -6.08 -0.66 8.45
C PHE A 17 -7.23 -0.86 9.45
N LYS A 18 -8.12 0.12 9.61
CA LYS A 18 -9.35 -0.03 10.39
C LYS A 18 -10.17 -1.20 9.84
N GLN A 19 -10.37 -1.27 8.53
CA GLN A 19 -11.15 -2.33 7.89
C GLN A 19 -10.48 -3.69 8.07
N LEU A 20 -9.16 -3.81 7.86
CA LEU A 20 -8.42 -5.04 8.14
C LEU A 20 -8.60 -5.47 9.62
N SER A 21 -8.45 -4.53 10.54
CA SER A 21 -8.54 -4.79 11.98
C SER A 21 -9.92 -5.21 12.45
N THR A 22 -10.98 -4.74 11.80
CA THR A 22 -12.37 -4.97 12.26
C THR A 22 -13.05 -6.11 11.51
N ASN A 23 -12.60 -6.42 10.28
CA ASN A 23 -13.17 -7.50 9.47
C ASN A 23 -12.52 -8.87 9.71
N GLY A 24 -11.51 -8.96 10.60
CA GLY A 24 -10.91 -10.24 10.99
C GLY A 24 -9.98 -10.85 9.95
N THR A 25 -9.08 -10.05 9.36
CA THR A 25 -8.02 -10.57 8.47
C THR A 25 -7.18 -11.66 9.13
N ALA A 26 -6.81 -12.69 8.37
CA ALA A 26 -5.85 -13.71 8.78
C ALA A 26 -4.40 -13.19 8.83
N VAL A 27 -4.12 -12.04 8.21
CA VAL A 27 -2.81 -11.39 8.23
C VAL A 27 -2.61 -10.63 9.54
N GLN A 28 -1.60 -11.05 10.32
CA GLN A 28 -1.43 -10.56 11.69
C GLN A 28 -0.83 -9.14 11.76
N ASP A 29 0.18 -8.87 10.92
CA ASP A 29 0.93 -7.62 10.96
C ASP A 29 0.56 -6.66 9.83
N ARG A 30 0.48 -5.37 10.18
CA ARG A 30 0.02 -4.29 9.31
C ARG A 30 1.06 -3.20 9.30
N LEU A 31 1.77 -3.08 8.19
CA LEU A 31 2.93 -2.21 8.09
C LEU A 31 2.57 -0.90 7.40
N PHE A 32 2.81 0.23 8.07
CA PHE A 32 2.73 1.55 7.46
C PHE A 32 4.11 2.20 7.40
N MET A 33 4.69 2.15 6.20
CA MET A 33 5.99 2.74 5.92
C MET A 33 5.87 4.18 5.44
N TYR A 34 6.70 5.06 5.99
CA TYR A 34 6.76 6.48 5.65
C TYR A 34 8.17 7.04 5.89
N PRO A 35 8.55 8.16 5.29
CA PRO A 35 9.82 8.80 5.56
C PRO A 35 9.94 9.35 6.99
N GLU A 36 11.02 9.00 7.70
CA GLU A 36 11.28 9.42 9.09
C GLU A 36 11.27 10.94 9.25
N GLN A 37 11.63 11.71 8.21
CA GLN A 37 11.64 13.16 8.30
C GLN A 37 10.28 13.76 8.67
N TRP A 38 9.15 13.08 8.40
CA TRP A 38 7.82 13.54 8.81
C TRP A 38 7.72 13.76 10.32
N ASP A 39 8.42 12.95 11.12
CA ASP A 39 8.43 13.07 12.58
C ASP A 39 9.26 14.26 13.09
N ARG A 40 10.15 14.78 12.24
CA ARG A 40 11.08 15.88 12.58
C ARG A 40 10.67 17.22 11.95
N MET A 41 9.73 17.22 11.01
CA MET A 41 9.26 18.45 10.37
C MET A 41 8.47 19.32 11.36
N SER A 42 8.68 20.64 11.28
CA SER A 42 7.87 21.58 12.06
C SER A 42 6.44 21.63 11.52
N ALA A 43 5.47 21.96 12.39
CA ALA A 43 4.09 22.16 11.99
C ALA A 43 3.94 23.24 10.90
N LYS A 44 4.84 24.24 10.86
CA LYS A 44 4.89 25.25 9.79
C LYS A 44 5.23 24.62 8.42
N LYS A 45 6.10 23.61 8.39
CA LYS A 45 6.52 22.96 7.14
C LYS A 45 5.52 21.90 6.68
N LEU A 46 4.90 21.17 7.61
CA LEU A 46 3.86 20.19 7.29
C LEU A 46 2.50 20.83 6.98
N GLY A 47 2.21 21.99 7.58
CA GLY A 47 0.88 22.57 7.59
C GLY A 47 -0.01 21.94 8.67
N PRO A 48 -1.14 22.60 9.02
CA PRO A 48 -2.03 22.16 10.09
C PRO A 48 -2.70 20.82 9.78
N SER A 49 -3.16 20.61 8.55
CA SER A 49 -3.89 19.41 8.14
C SER A 49 -3.00 18.16 8.15
N ALA A 50 -1.79 18.22 7.62
CA ALA A 50 -0.85 17.09 7.69
C ALA A 50 -0.39 16.81 9.12
N THR A 51 -0.14 17.86 9.92
CA THR A 51 0.21 17.70 11.35
C THR A 51 -0.89 16.96 12.10
N LYS A 52 -2.16 17.33 11.87
CA LYS A 52 -3.30 16.65 12.48
C LYS A 52 -3.49 15.24 11.95
N ALA A 53 -3.35 14.99 10.65
CA ALA A 53 -3.42 13.65 10.06
C ALA A 53 -2.36 12.71 10.64
N LEU A 54 -1.12 13.16 10.81
CA LEU A 54 -0.06 12.38 11.46
C LEU A 54 -0.35 12.09 12.94
N SER A 55 -0.96 13.04 13.66
CA SER A 55 -1.42 12.79 15.04
C SER A 55 -2.49 11.69 15.09
N ILE A 56 -3.45 11.73 14.16
CA ILE A 56 -4.50 10.70 14.05
C ILE A 56 -3.89 9.35 13.65
N LEU A 57 -2.92 9.32 12.74
CA LEU A 57 -2.19 8.09 12.37
C LEU A 57 -1.51 7.45 13.58
N ARG A 58 -0.87 8.23 14.45
CA ARG A 58 -0.24 7.72 15.68
C ARG A 58 -1.27 7.18 16.68
N ALA A 59 -2.45 7.79 16.79
CA ALA A 59 -3.52 7.24 17.60
C ALA A 59 -4.11 5.95 16.99
N ALA A 60 -4.27 5.94 15.67
CA ALA A 60 -4.77 4.80 14.91
C ALA A 60 -3.81 3.61 14.95
N SER A 61 -2.49 3.85 15.03
CA SER A 61 -1.51 2.77 15.09
C SER A 61 -1.66 1.92 16.34
N ALA A 62 -1.87 2.54 17.50
CA ALA A 62 -2.19 1.84 18.73
C ALA A 62 -3.57 1.15 18.66
N LYS A 63 -4.56 1.81 18.07
CA LYS A 63 -5.95 1.31 18.02
C LYS A 63 -6.14 0.11 17.08
N TYR A 64 -5.45 0.10 15.93
CA TYR A 64 -5.63 -0.90 14.87
C TYR A 64 -4.39 -1.79 14.67
N ASN A 65 -3.47 -1.81 15.65
CA ASN A 65 -2.23 -2.58 15.63
C ASN A 65 -1.41 -2.36 14.35
N ILE A 66 -1.16 -1.10 14.01
CA ILE A 66 -0.36 -0.70 12.84
C ILE A 66 1.08 -0.51 13.30
N TRP A 67 2.00 -1.22 12.65
CA TRP A 67 3.42 -1.02 12.82
C TRP A 67 3.86 0.16 11.95
N LEU A 68 4.18 1.27 12.59
CA LEU A 68 4.74 2.45 11.95
C LEU A 68 6.21 2.20 11.65
N LEU A 69 6.59 2.24 10.38
CA LEU A 69 7.96 2.01 9.89
C LEU A 69 8.54 3.31 9.32
N PRO A 70 9.11 4.19 10.16
CA PRO A 70 9.83 5.36 9.69
C PRO A 70 11.13 4.93 9.00
N ILE A 71 11.33 5.36 7.75
CA ILE A 71 12.53 5.04 6.96
C ILE A 71 13.37 6.30 6.78
N ASP A 72 14.66 6.19 7.09
CA ASP A 72 15.62 7.26 6.85
C ASP A 72 15.87 7.46 5.35
N MET A 73 15.40 8.59 4.82
CA MET A 73 15.59 9.00 3.42
C MET A 73 16.74 10.02 3.26
N SER A 74 17.45 10.37 4.33
CA SER A 74 18.42 11.47 4.36
C SER A 74 19.52 11.31 3.31
N ALA A 75 20.15 10.13 3.21
CA ALA A 75 21.18 9.86 2.22
C ALA A 75 20.70 10.02 0.77
N ALA A 76 19.48 9.57 0.47
CA ALA A 76 18.89 9.72 -0.86
C ALA A 76 18.61 11.19 -1.18
N THR A 77 17.97 11.91 -0.26
CA THR A 77 17.65 13.34 -0.45
C THR A 77 18.91 14.22 -0.53
N ALA A 78 19.96 13.92 0.24
CA ALA A 78 21.24 14.61 0.19
C ALA A 78 21.96 14.43 -1.16
N ALA A 79 21.74 13.29 -1.82
CA ALA A 79 22.21 13.03 -3.18
C ALA A 79 21.32 13.65 -4.29
N GLY A 80 20.32 14.47 -3.92
CA GLY A 80 19.43 15.17 -4.86
C GLY A 80 18.29 14.31 -5.41
N TYR A 81 18.05 13.13 -4.84
CA TYR A 81 16.96 12.26 -5.27
C TYR A 81 15.62 12.66 -4.64
N SER A 82 14.57 12.68 -5.46
CA SER A 82 13.18 12.81 -5.00
C SER A 82 12.74 11.66 -4.10
N THR A 83 11.88 11.95 -3.13
CA THR A 83 11.26 10.96 -2.24
C THR A 83 10.09 10.29 -2.93
N THR A 84 10.32 9.11 -3.51
CA THR A 84 9.29 8.32 -4.19
C THR A 84 8.95 7.07 -3.40
N ASN A 85 7.74 6.55 -3.63
CA ASN A 85 7.26 5.29 -3.07
C ASN A 85 8.21 4.11 -3.37
N SER A 86 8.73 4.01 -4.59
CA SER A 86 9.70 2.97 -4.97
C SER A 86 11.03 3.05 -4.19
N LYS A 87 11.55 4.26 -3.94
CA LYS A 87 12.79 4.46 -3.15
C LYS A 87 12.56 4.21 -1.68
N LEU A 88 11.41 4.65 -1.16
CA LEU A 88 10.99 4.36 0.20
C LEU A 88 10.97 2.84 0.42
N LEU A 89 10.34 2.09 -0.49
CA LEU A 89 10.35 0.63 -0.45
C LEU A 89 11.77 0.07 -0.52
N HIS A 90 12.60 0.56 -1.44
CA HIS A 90 13.97 0.07 -1.61
C HIS A 90 14.81 0.20 -0.33
N LEU A 91 14.73 1.34 0.35
CA LEU A 91 15.45 1.59 1.60
C LEU A 91 14.82 0.87 2.79
N GLY A 92 13.48 0.74 2.80
CA GLY A 92 12.73 0.10 3.88
C GLY A 92 12.68 -1.43 3.82
N GLN A 93 13.09 -2.06 2.73
CA GLN A 93 13.06 -3.52 2.55
C GLN A 93 13.77 -4.30 3.67
N ILE A 94 14.79 -3.71 4.29
CA ILE A 94 15.50 -4.33 5.42
C ILE A 94 14.60 -4.52 6.66
N GLN A 95 13.55 -3.72 6.81
CA GLN A 95 12.58 -3.87 7.91
C GLN A 95 11.73 -5.15 7.76
N PHE A 96 11.77 -5.79 6.59
CA PHE A 96 10.94 -6.95 6.32
C PHE A 96 11.60 -8.29 6.66
N MET A 97 12.83 -8.30 7.16
CA MET A 97 13.61 -9.53 7.40
C MET A 97 12.93 -10.54 8.36
N GLN A 98 11.97 -10.09 9.17
CA GLN A 98 11.20 -10.95 10.08
C GLN A 98 9.95 -11.60 9.46
N TYR A 99 9.61 -11.25 8.22
CA TYR A 99 8.44 -11.76 7.52
C TYR A 99 8.84 -12.68 6.37
N ASP A 100 8.09 -13.75 6.12
CA ASP A 100 8.27 -14.57 4.91
C ASP A 100 7.89 -13.80 3.65
N SER A 101 6.87 -12.94 3.77
CA SER A 101 6.45 -12.03 2.71
C SER A 101 5.70 -10.81 3.23
N VAL A 102 5.71 -9.75 2.42
CA VAL A 102 4.94 -8.52 2.63
C VAL A 102 4.21 -8.19 1.33
N LEU A 103 2.90 -7.98 1.42
CA LEU A 103 2.08 -7.55 0.30
C LEU A 103 1.85 -6.04 0.37
N TYR A 104 2.35 -5.32 -0.63
CA TYR A 104 1.99 -3.93 -0.87
C TYR A 104 0.73 -3.86 -1.73
N VAL A 105 -0.21 -3.01 -1.32
CA VAL A 105 -1.34 -2.54 -2.13
C VAL A 105 -1.27 -1.01 -2.24
N GLN A 106 -1.51 -0.50 -3.44
CA GLN A 106 -1.49 0.92 -3.71
C GLN A 106 -2.55 1.66 -2.90
N THR A 107 -2.14 2.75 -2.27
CA THR A 107 -2.98 3.70 -1.54
C THR A 107 -2.89 5.04 -2.28
N PRO A 108 -3.97 5.85 -2.35
CA PRO A 108 -5.29 5.68 -1.73
C PRO A 108 -6.18 4.62 -2.39
N GLY A 109 -7.18 4.16 -1.64
CA GLY A 109 -8.15 3.17 -2.10
C GLY A 109 -9.05 2.63 -0.98
N ILE A 110 -9.98 1.75 -1.35
CA ILE A 110 -10.99 1.17 -0.46
C ILE A 110 -10.96 -0.35 -0.48
N LEU A 111 -10.94 -0.97 0.70
CA LEU A 111 -11.13 -2.41 0.86
C LEU A 111 -12.62 -2.73 0.83
N LEU A 112 -12.98 -3.66 -0.03
CA LEU A 112 -14.35 -4.12 -0.24
C LEU A 112 -14.57 -5.54 0.28
N ASP A 113 -13.54 -6.38 0.19
CA ASP A 113 -13.57 -7.76 0.70
C ASP A 113 -12.19 -8.14 1.25
N THR A 114 -12.10 -8.23 2.57
CA THR A 114 -10.89 -8.63 3.30
C THR A 114 -10.50 -10.07 3.00
N GLY A 115 -11.48 -10.99 2.93
CA GLY A 115 -11.23 -12.42 2.74
C GLY A 115 -10.60 -12.70 1.38
N LYS A 116 -11.01 -11.98 0.33
CA LYS A 116 -10.37 -12.10 -0.98
C LYS A 116 -8.92 -11.64 -0.98
N LEU A 117 -8.58 -10.59 -0.23
CA LEU A 117 -7.21 -10.11 -0.13
C LEU A 117 -6.33 -11.11 0.64
N ASP A 118 -6.88 -11.69 1.72
CA ASP A 118 -6.22 -12.76 2.48
C ASP A 118 -5.98 -13.99 1.61
N ASN A 119 -7.01 -14.46 0.89
CA ASN A 119 -6.90 -15.61 -0.01
C ASN A 119 -5.83 -15.42 -1.09
N MET A 120 -5.68 -14.20 -1.63
CA MET A 120 -4.60 -13.93 -2.59
C MET A 120 -3.22 -14.16 -1.97
N LEU A 121 -3.02 -13.68 -0.75
CA LEU A 121 -1.71 -13.75 -0.09
C LEU A 121 -1.42 -15.15 0.47
N LEU A 122 -2.45 -15.84 0.98
CA LEU A 122 -2.28 -17.05 1.81
C LEU A 122 -2.60 -18.35 1.06
N ASP A 123 -3.51 -18.36 0.08
CA ASP A 123 -3.92 -19.60 -0.61
C ASP A 123 -2.96 -20.01 -1.73
N ARG A 124 -2.03 -19.14 -2.10
CA ARG A 124 -1.06 -19.39 -3.18
C ARG A 124 0.34 -19.57 -2.62
N PRO A 125 1.12 -20.52 -3.15
CA PRO A 125 2.51 -20.65 -2.73
C PRO A 125 3.30 -19.38 -2.99
N LEU A 126 4.18 -19.04 -2.05
CA LEU A 126 5.08 -17.90 -2.20
C LEU A 126 6.24 -18.25 -3.16
N PRO A 127 6.61 -17.33 -4.07
CA PRO A 127 7.80 -17.47 -4.92
C PRO A 127 9.06 -17.21 -4.09
N LEU A 128 9.48 -18.24 -3.36
CA LEU A 128 10.68 -18.23 -2.53
C LEU A 128 11.93 -18.57 -3.37
N ARG A 129 13.08 -18.74 -2.71
CA ARG A 129 14.32 -19.16 -3.37
C ARG A 129 14.11 -20.50 -4.07
N HIS A 130 14.80 -20.67 -5.20
CA HIS A 130 14.78 -21.91 -5.95
C HIS A 130 15.11 -23.11 -5.07
N ASP A 131 14.10 -23.94 -4.86
CA ASP A 131 14.16 -25.21 -4.15
C ASP A 131 13.63 -26.30 -5.09
N LYS A 132 14.45 -27.33 -5.35
CA LYS A 132 14.10 -28.42 -6.28
C LYS A 132 12.97 -29.29 -5.75
N ASP A 133 12.83 -29.39 -4.44
CA ASP A 133 11.80 -30.18 -3.77
C ASP A 133 10.47 -29.41 -3.68
N ARG A 134 10.51 -28.11 -4.00
CA ARG A 134 9.35 -27.20 -4.04
C ARG A 134 9.28 -26.47 -5.38
N PRO A 135 8.81 -27.12 -6.46
CA PRO A 135 8.75 -26.52 -7.79
C PRO A 135 8.07 -25.15 -7.85
N GLU A 136 7.08 -24.91 -6.99
CA GLU A 136 6.33 -23.67 -6.88
C GLU A 136 7.14 -22.48 -6.35
N SER A 137 8.34 -22.73 -5.79
CA SER A 137 9.28 -21.69 -5.37
C SER A 137 9.94 -20.96 -6.54
N TYR A 138 10.24 -21.65 -7.64
CA TYR A 138 10.89 -21.07 -8.82
C TYR A 138 10.03 -21.08 -10.09
N ASN A 139 9.01 -21.94 -10.15
CA ASN A 139 8.03 -22.01 -11.21
C ASN A 139 6.63 -21.66 -10.66
N ASN A 140 6.49 -20.41 -10.22
CA ASN A 140 5.27 -19.91 -9.60
C ASN A 140 4.31 -19.34 -10.66
N GLU A 141 3.12 -19.90 -10.79
CA GLU A 141 2.12 -19.39 -11.76
C GLU A 141 1.44 -18.09 -11.31
N ALA A 142 1.35 -17.87 -10.00
CA ALA A 142 0.56 -16.79 -9.40
C ALA A 142 1.34 -15.48 -9.29
N TRP A 143 2.66 -15.55 -9.17
CA TRP A 143 3.52 -14.42 -8.89
C TRP A 143 4.64 -14.31 -9.92
N ILE A 144 4.57 -13.26 -10.73
CA ILE A 144 5.53 -13.00 -11.81
C ILE A 144 6.68 -12.15 -11.25
N PRO A 145 7.96 -12.59 -11.36
CA PRO A 145 9.09 -11.80 -10.93
C PRO A 145 9.14 -10.43 -11.61
N MET A 146 9.24 -9.38 -10.80
CA MET A 146 9.38 -8.00 -11.27
C MET A 146 10.40 -7.29 -10.38
N PRO A 147 11.64 -7.03 -10.83
CA PRO A 147 12.64 -6.37 -10.01
C PRO A 147 12.26 -4.93 -9.68
N LEU A 148 12.48 -4.50 -8.43
CA LEU A 148 12.29 -3.11 -8.02
C LEU A 148 13.33 -2.20 -8.71
N ARG A 149 12.86 -1.19 -9.44
CA ARG A 149 13.70 -0.22 -10.17
C ARG A 149 13.59 1.19 -9.60
N ALA A 150 13.90 1.35 -8.31
CA ALA A 150 13.72 2.59 -7.57
C ALA A 150 14.43 3.84 -8.16
N ASN A 151 15.49 3.65 -8.95
CA ASN A 151 16.20 4.74 -9.63
C ASN A 151 15.54 5.20 -10.94
N ARG A 152 14.58 4.43 -11.47
CA ARG A 152 13.95 4.67 -12.79
C ARG A 152 12.45 4.88 -12.70
N GLU A 153 11.81 4.25 -11.71
CA GLU A 153 10.35 4.23 -11.56
C GLU A 153 10.02 4.90 -10.24
N ALA A 154 9.13 5.90 -10.26
CA ALA A 154 8.66 6.57 -9.04
C ALA A 154 7.60 5.72 -8.31
N ASP A 155 6.71 5.12 -9.10
CA ASP A 155 5.54 4.39 -8.62
C ASP A 155 5.78 2.89 -8.66
N LEU A 156 5.08 2.19 -7.76
CA LEU A 156 4.99 0.74 -7.77
C LEU A 156 3.75 0.29 -8.55
N PRO A 157 3.73 -0.94 -9.07
CA PRO A 157 2.50 -1.57 -9.51
C PRO A 157 1.42 -1.57 -8.41
N PRO A 158 0.12 -1.59 -8.74
CA PRO A 158 -0.95 -1.51 -7.75
C PRO A 158 -0.93 -2.60 -6.67
N VAL A 159 -0.33 -3.75 -6.99
CA VAL A 159 -0.07 -4.85 -6.07
C VAL A 159 1.36 -5.29 -6.27
N TYR A 160 2.11 -5.43 -5.17
CA TYR A 160 3.52 -5.79 -5.21
C TYR A 160 3.86 -6.71 -4.03
N LEU A 161 4.29 -7.93 -4.31
CA LEU A 161 4.69 -8.90 -3.30
C LEU A 161 6.20 -8.84 -3.10
N ILE A 162 6.62 -8.67 -1.85
CA ILE A 162 8.01 -8.83 -1.42
C ILE A 162 8.12 -10.17 -0.70
N THR A 163 8.96 -11.08 -1.18
CA THR A 163 9.30 -12.33 -0.47
C THR A 163 10.70 -12.23 0.09
N VAL A 164 10.89 -12.76 1.30
CA VAL A 164 12.17 -12.72 2.00
C VAL A 164 12.68 -14.14 2.16
N ASN A 165 13.95 -14.34 1.82
CA ASN A 165 14.58 -15.65 1.83
C ASN A 165 15.78 -15.64 2.75
N ASN A 166 15.81 -16.56 3.71
CA ASN A 166 17.00 -16.82 4.51
C ASN A 166 17.99 -17.66 3.67
N ILE A 167 19.18 -17.12 3.46
CA ILE A 167 20.29 -17.77 2.76
C ILE A 167 21.23 -18.41 3.80
N GLU A 168 21.88 -19.50 3.40
CA GLU A 168 23.02 -20.08 4.13
C GLU A 168 24.02 -19.00 4.55
N ASN A 169 24.61 -19.17 5.74
CA ASN A 169 25.47 -18.20 6.42
C ASN A 169 24.77 -16.94 6.96
N GLY A 170 23.43 -16.96 7.09
CA GLY A 170 22.67 -15.90 7.75
C GLY A 170 22.44 -14.66 6.89
N ASN A 171 22.68 -14.75 5.57
CA ASN A 171 22.34 -13.68 4.64
C ASN A 171 20.84 -13.70 4.33
N VAL A 172 20.26 -12.55 3.96
CA VAL A 172 18.84 -12.45 3.60
C VAL A 172 18.71 -11.87 2.19
N GLU A 173 17.84 -12.47 1.37
CA GLU A 173 17.51 -11.99 0.03
C GLU A 173 16.02 -11.65 -0.09
N ALA A 174 15.74 -10.39 -0.42
CA ALA A 174 14.40 -9.94 -0.76
C ALA A 174 14.17 -10.03 -2.28
N ARG A 175 13.07 -10.65 -2.70
CA ARG A 175 12.65 -10.77 -4.10
C ARG A 175 11.29 -10.11 -4.27
N THR A 176 11.02 -9.58 -5.45
CA THR A 176 9.81 -8.78 -5.70
C THR A 176 9.04 -9.28 -6.92
N HIS A 177 7.71 -9.27 -6.80
CA HIS A 177 6.79 -9.93 -7.74
C HIS A 177 5.50 -9.12 -7.91
N VAL A 178 4.84 -9.33 -9.04
CA VAL A 178 3.47 -8.84 -9.31
C VAL A 178 2.52 -10.02 -9.50
N PRO A 179 1.22 -9.85 -9.19
CA PRO A 179 0.23 -10.89 -9.44
C PRO A 179 0.10 -11.21 -10.93
N ASN A 180 -0.08 -12.48 -11.26
CA ASN A 180 -0.46 -12.92 -12.59
C ASN A 180 -1.96 -12.69 -12.82
N VAL A 181 -2.29 -11.52 -13.37
CA VAL A 181 -3.69 -11.11 -13.62
C VAL A 181 -4.45 -11.98 -14.63
N ALA A 182 -3.76 -12.87 -15.35
CA ALA A 182 -4.40 -13.84 -16.24
C ALA A 182 -5.03 -15.02 -15.46
N LEU A 183 -4.63 -15.24 -14.21
CA LEU A 183 -5.22 -16.29 -13.38
C LEU A 183 -6.60 -15.88 -12.86
N PRO A 184 -7.56 -16.83 -12.82
CA PRO A 184 -8.85 -16.60 -12.17
C PRO A 184 -8.68 -16.10 -10.73
N GLY A 185 -9.44 -15.06 -10.39
CA GLY A 185 -9.40 -14.43 -9.07
C GLY A 185 -8.33 -13.35 -8.90
N PHE A 186 -7.27 -13.30 -9.71
CA PHE A 186 -6.21 -12.28 -9.58
C PHE A 186 -6.50 -11.00 -10.36
N GLY A 187 -6.97 -11.11 -11.60
CA GLY A 187 -7.22 -9.96 -12.47
C GLY A 187 -8.37 -9.05 -12.01
N SER A 188 -9.27 -9.56 -11.16
CA SER A 188 -10.39 -8.82 -10.59
C SER A 188 -10.21 -8.46 -9.11
N LEU A 189 -9.15 -8.93 -8.44
CA LEU A 189 -9.00 -8.73 -7.01
C LEU A 189 -8.72 -7.27 -6.65
N VAL A 190 -7.68 -6.71 -7.26
CA VAL A 190 -7.25 -5.34 -7.04
C VAL A 190 -7.39 -4.59 -8.35
N VAL A 191 -8.32 -3.64 -8.38
CA VAL A 191 -8.68 -2.95 -9.62
C VAL A 191 -8.67 -1.43 -9.45
N GLY A 192 -8.40 -0.72 -10.53
CA GLY A 192 -8.58 0.73 -10.57
C GLY A 192 -10.03 1.13 -10.84
N PRO A 193 -10.32 2.44 -10.94
CA PRO A 193 -11.67 2.97 -11.14
C PRO A 193 -12.42 2.36 -12.33
N ARG A 194 -11.71 2.12 -13.45
CA ARG A 194 -12.30 1.50 -14.66
C ARG A 194 -12.74 0.04 -14.42
N GLY A 195 -11.94 -0.73 -13.68
CA GLY A 195 -12.28 -2.11 -13.34
C GLY A 195 -13.47 -2.17 -12.39
N ALA A 196 -13.49 -1.31 -11.37
CA ALA A 196 -14.62 -1.16 -10.45
C ALA A 196 -15.91 -0.75 -11.17
N ALA A 197 -15.84 0.24 -12.07
CA ALA A 197 -16.99 0.69 -12.87
C ALA A 197 -17.53 -0.40 -13.79
N ARG A 198 -16.68 -1.31 -14.28
CA ARG A 198 -17.11 -2.48 -15.07
C ARG A 198 -17.79 -3.51 -14.18
N ALA A 199 -17.22 -3.82 -13.01
CA ALA A 199 -17.80 -4.76 -12.05
C ALA A 199 -19.18 -4.30 -11.58
N ALA A 200 -19.33 -3.02 -11.23
CA ALA A 200 -20.60 -2.45 -10.77
C ALA A 200 -21.75 -2.50 -11.80
N LYS A 201 -21.44 -2.65 -13.10
CA LYS A 201 -22.45 -2.73 -14.18
C LYS A 201 -22.90 -4.15 -14.50
N LEU A 202 -22.18 -5.16 -14.01
CA LEU A 202 -22.43 -6.56 -14.31
C LEU A 202 -23.05 -7.20 -13.07
N ALA A 203 -24.32 -7.58 -13.15
CA ALA A 203 -25.07 -8.14 -12.02
C ALA A 203 -24.43 -9.41 -11.42
N ASP A 204 -23.71 -10.17 -12.25
CA ASP A 204 -23.03 -11.41 -11.88
C ASP A 204 -21.49 -11.26 -11.77
N ALA A 205 -20.95 -10.03 -11.83
CA ALA A 205 -19.52 -9.86 -11.70
C ALA A 205 -19.07 -10.00 -10.25
N ASP A 206 -18.02 -10.80 -10.06
CA ASP A 206 -17.35 -10.92 -8.77
C ASP A 206 -16.79 -9.55 -8.35
N GLN A 207 -17.23 -9.07 -7.18
CA GLN A 207 -16.81 -7.77 -6.65
C GLN A 207 -15.29 -7.77 -6.38
N PRO A 208 -14.55 -6.71 -6.71
CA PRO A 208 -13.14 -6.64 -6.37
C PRO A 208 -12.92 -6.68 -4.85
N GLY A 209 -11.78 -7.23 -4.42
CA GLY A 209 -11.38 -7.20 -3.01
C GLY A 209 -10.90 -5.82 -2.58
N TYR A 210 -10.18 -5.12 -3.45
CA TYR A 210 -9.68 -3.76 -3.20
C TYR A 210 -9.78 -2.89 -4.46
N VAL A 211 -10.14 -1.63 -4.27
CA VAL A 211 -10.16 -0.64 -5.37
C VAL A 211 -9.18 0.48 -5.04
N TYR A 212 -8.07 0.53 -5.77
CA TYR A 212 -7.11 1.63 -5.66
C TYR A 212 -7.60 2.82 -6.50
N PHE A 213 -7.26 4.02 -6.07
CA PHE A 213 -7.69 5.24 -6.73
C PHE A 213 -6.53 5.89 -7.49
N ASP A 214 -6.81 6.38 -8.69
CA ASP A 214 -5.86 7.14 -9.49
C ASP A 214 -5.80 8.58 -8.98
N SER A 215 -4.62 9.19 -8.99
CA SER A 215 -4.48 10.63 -8.81
C SER A 215 -4.65 11.37 -10.14
N ASP A 216 -5.12 12.61 -10.08
CA ASP A 216 -5.09 13.55 -11.20
C ASP A 216 -3.71 14.19 -11.35
N ARG A 217 -3.62 15.22 -12.22
CA ARG A 217 -2.34 15.90 -12.50
C ARG A 217 -1.82 16.71 -11.33
N ASP A 218 -2.71 17.08 -10.42
CA ASP A 218 -2.42 17.90 -9.25
C ASP A 218 -2.18 17.01 -8.01
N GLY A 219 -2.15 15.68 -8.20
CA GLY A 219 -1.91 14.70 -7.15
C GLY A 219 -3.17 14.29 -6.39
N HIS A 220 -4.32 14.90 -6.67
CA HIS A 220 -5.56 14.63 -5.95
C HIS A 220 -6.26 13.38 -6.44
N VAL A 221 -6.98 12.71 -5.54
CA VAL A 221 -7.77 11.53 -5.88
C VAL A 221 -8.83 11.85 -6.93
N LYS A 222 -8.76 11.15 -8.06
CA LYS A 222 -9.70 11.33 -9.16
C LYS A 222 -11.06 10.71 -8.83
N TRP A 223 -12.05 11.57 -8.61
CA TRP A 223 -13.45 11.19 -8.38
C TRP A 223 -14.19 10.68 -9.63
N ALA A 224 -13.83 11.19 -10.82
CA ALA A 224 -14.55 10.91 -12.06
C ALA A 224 -14.47 9.42 -12.46
N ASN A 225 -15.63 8.82 -12.76
CA ASN A 225 -15.79 7.39 -13.12
C ASN A 225 -15.39 6.39 -12.03
N ASN A 226 -15.38 6.81 -10.75
CA ASN A 226 -15.12 5.92 -9.62
C ASN A 226 -16.42 5.69 -8.81
N PRO A 227 -17.06 4.51 -8.90
CA PRO A 227 -18.31 4.23 -8.22
C PRO A 227 -18.17 4.19 -6.68
N HIS A 228 -16.96 4.03 -6.14
CA HIS A 228 -16.72 3.92 -4.71
C HIS A 228 -16.20 5.20 -4.06
N PHE A 229 -15.99 6.28 -4.83
CA PHE A 229 -15.42 7.52 -4.30
C PHE A 229 -16.25 8.11 -3.15
N GLY A 230 -17.58 8.20 -3.31
CA GLY A 230 -18.45 8.77 -2.27
C GLY A 230 -18.42 7.97 -0.96
N THR A 231 -18.48 6.64 -1.06
CA THR A 231 -18.38 5.74 0.10
C THR A 231 -17.02 5.83 0.77
N TRP A 232 -15.93 5.80 0.00
CA TRP A 232 -14.57 5.98 0.51
C TRP A 232 -14.44 7.32 1.23
N ARG A 233 -14.90 8.41 0.62
CA ARG A 233 -14.78 9.76 1.18
C ARG A 233 -15.55 9.90 2.50
N SER A 234 -16.76 9.35 2.56
CA SER A 234 -17.55 9.32 3.80
C SER A 234 -16.82 8.56 4.91
N GLN A 235 -16.27 7.37 4.62
CA GLN A 235 -15.56 6.56 5.61
C GLN A 235 -14.21 7.17 6.03
N GLN A 236 -13.57 7.89 5.11
CA GLN A 236 -12.35 8.63 5.39
C GLN A 236 -12.61 9.77 6.39
N ALA A 237 -13.71 10.51 6.22
CA ALA A 237 -14.13 11.55 7.17
C ALA A 237 -14.42 10.98 8.58
N GLU A 238 -14.95 9.75 8.67
CA GLU A 238 -15.16 9.08 9.96
C GLU A 238 -13.85 8.73 10.69
N VAL A 239 -12.81 8.32 9.97
CA VAL A 239 -11.53 7.96 10.61
C VAL A 239 -10.66 9.18 10.91
N CYS A 240 -10.92 10.29 10.22
CA CYS A 240 -10.17 11.53 10.32
C CYS A 240 -11.07 12.71 10.69
N GLU A 241 -11.82 12.57 11.77
CA GLU A 241 -12.82 13.55 12.19
C GLU A 241 -12.21 14.96 12.37
N GLY A 242 -12.88 15.94 11.76
CA GLY A 242 -12.52 17.35 11.82
C GLY A 242 -11.27 17.72 11.02
N LEU A 243 -10.79 16.87 10.12
CA LEU A 243 -9.92 17.30 9.03
C LEU A 243 -10.77 17.75 7.86
N ASP A 244 -10.51 18.96 7.35
CA ASP A 244 -10.95 19.31 6.01
C ASP A 244 -9.95 18.70 5.03
N LEU A 245 -10.42 17.69 4.32
CA LEU A 245 -9.61 16.98 3.34
C LEU A 245 -9.86 17.50 1.91
N ASP A 246 -10.72 18.51 1.76
CA ASP A 246 -11.04 19.22 0.51
C ASP A 246 -10.39 20.61 0.47
N GLU A 247 -9.66 21.00 1.53
CA GLU A 247 -8.82 22.19 1.54
C GLU A 247 -7.75 22.09 0.44
N ILE A 248 -7.99 22.80 -0.66
CA ILE A 248 -7.00 23.05 -1.70
C ILE A 248 -5.84 23.76 -1.01
N ILE A 249 -4.70 23.07 -0.90
CA ILE A 249 -3.45 23.71 -0.49
C ILE A 249 -3.10 24.70 -1.59
N HIS A 250 -3.41 25.98 -1.35
CA HIS A 250 -2.89 27.05 -2.17
C HIS A 250 -1.38 27.15 -1.87
N ASP A 251 -0.55 26.73 -2.82
CA ASP A 251 0.85 27.10 -2.83
C ASP A 251 0.96 28.63 -2.86
N GLU A 252 1.54 29.22 -1.82
CA GLU A 252 2.13 30.57 -1.86
C GLU A 252 3.56 30.52 -2.40
#